data_AF-A0A538I2P1-F1
#
_entry.id   AF-A0A538I2P1-F1
#
_cell.length_a   1.000
_cell.length_b   1.000
_cell.length_c   1.000
_cell.angle_alpha   90.00
_cell.angle_beta   90.00
_cell.angle_gamma   90.00
#
_symmetry.space_group_name_H-M   'P 1'
#
loop_
_entity.id
_entity.type
_entity.pdbx_description
1 polymer ?
#
loop_
_entity_poly.entity_id
_entity_poly.type
_entity_poly.pdbx_seq_one_letter_code
_entity_poly.pdbx_strand_id
1 'polypeptide(L)'
;GVRNKTLDWDELAVLEAGGVRVESHGIGHWPLTALEPGAAAREIALSKLRLEERLGREVEAFAFVKGSRADFRPEHASLVQQAGYKLAFTSISGSNGAESDRFRLRRYNIEPYPARTFELVLQGACDLIAVKDTVLGTYARRALNAALGTATR
;
A
#
# COMPACT_ATOMS: atom_id res chain seq x y z
N GLY A 1 13.68 -1.58 -23.18
CA GLY A 1 13.17 -1.81 -21.82
C GLY A 1 12.40 -0.58 -21.37
N VAL A 2 11.27 -0.75 -20.68
CA VAL A 2 10.52 0.37 -20.09
C VAL A 2 11.36 0.96 -18.97
N ARG A 3 11.75 2.24 -19.09
CA ARG A 3 12.40 2.98 -18.00
C ARG A 3 11.30 3.56 -17.13
N ASN A 4 11.17 3.06 -15.90
CA ASN A 4 10.24 3.60 -14.91
C ASN A 4 11.01 4.53 -13.98
N LYS A 5 11.14 5.81 -14.37
CA LYS A 5 11.78 6.82 -13.54
C LYS A 5 10.83 7.23 -12.41
N THR A 6 11.37 7.47 -11.23
CA THR A 6 10.62 8.15 -10.16
C THR A 6 10.36 9.59 -10.57
N LEU A 7 9.21 10.12 -10.17
CA LEU A 7 8.87 11.52 -10.38
C LEU A 7 9.81 12.44 -9.59
N ASP A 8 10.11 13.60 -10.14
CA ASP A 8 10.79 14.69 -9.43
C ASP A 8 9.81 15.65 -8.73
N TRP A 9 10.34 16.62 -7.98
CA TRP A 9 9.52 17.56 -7.20
C TRP A 9 8.68 18.50 -8.06
N ASP A 10 9.16 18.87 -9.25
CA ASP A 10 8.42 19.76 -10.15
C ASP A 10 7.27 19.00 -10.80
N GLU A 11 7.49 17.74 -11.20
CA GLU A 11 6.44 16.84 -11.69
C GLU A 11 5.36 16.57 -10.63
N LEU A 12 5.76 16.37 -9.36
CA LEU A 12 4.81 16.22 -8.25
C LEU A 12 3.97 17.49 -8.04
N ALA A 13 4.56 18.69 -8.18
CA ALA A 13 3.84 19.95 -8.05
C ALA A 13 2.78 20.12 -9.16
N VAL A 14 3.10 19.70 -10.40
CA VAL A 14 2.14 19.69 -11.51
C VAL A 14 0.97 18.76 -11.22
N LEU A 15 1.23 17.57 -10.65
CA LEU A 15 0.19 16.62 -10.26
C LEU A 15 -0.72 17.17 -9.15
N GLU A 16 -0.18 17.82 -8.13
CA GLU A 16 -0.95 18.49 -7.07
C GLU A 16 -1.86 19.58 -7.65
N ALA A 17 -1.34 20.41 -8.56
CA ALA A 17 -2.12 21.44 -9.23
C ALA A 17 -3.25 20.85 -10.10
N GLY A 18 -3.08 19.63 -10.60
CA GLY A 18 -4.08 18.85 -11.34
C GLY A 18 -5.08 18.09 -10.47
N GLY A 19 -5.00 18.20 -9.14
CA GLY A 19 -5.91 17.55 -8.19
C GLY A 19 -5.50 16.14 -7.75
N VAL A 20 -4.31 15.67 -8.11
CA VAL A 20 -3.74 14.43 -7.56
C VAL A 20 -3.13 14.72 -6.20
N ARG A 21 -3.37 13.86 -5.21
CA ARG A 21 -2.76 13.99 -3.88
C ARG A 21 -1.54 13.07 -3.74
N VAL A 22 -0.40 13.68 -3.42
CA VAL A 22 0.87 13.01 -3.11
C VAL A 22 0.92 12.70 -1.62
N GLU A 23 1.11 11.43 -1.27
CA GLU A 23 1.11 10.95 0.11
C GLU A 23 2.29 9.99 0.36
N SER A 24 2.46 9.51 1.59
CA SER A 24 3.68 8.78 1.95
C SER A 24 3.68 7.30 1.55
N HIS A 25 4.84 6.79 1.13
CA HIS A 25 5.10 5.36 0.88
C HIS A 25 6.42 4.87 1.51
N GLY A 26 6.85 5.53 2.59
CA GLY A 26 8.19 5.32 3.17
C GLY A 26 9.29 6.05 2.38
N ILE A 27 10.55 5.80 2.75
CA ILE A 27 11.74 6.43 2.16
C ILE A 27 12.50 5.43 1.29
N GLY A 28 12.86 4.28 1.87
CA GLY A 28 13.70 3.27 1.24
C GLY A 28 12.94 2.20 0.47
N HIS A 29 11.60 2.28 0.45
CA HIS A 29 10.74 1.29 -0.19
C HIS A 29 11.00 -0.14 0.35
N TRP A 30 11.10 -0.25 1.69
CA TRP A 30 11.22 -1.52 2.40
C TRP A 30 9.89 -1.92 3.03
N PRO A 31 9.50 -3.21 2.96
CA PRO A 31 8.46 -3.73 3.85
C PRO A 31 8.86 -3.46 5.30
N LEU A 32 7.95 -2.91 6.11
CA LEU A 32 8.28 -2.53 7.49
C LEU A 32 8.67 -3.73 8.36
N THR A 33 8.20 -4.93 8.02
CA THR A 33 8.62 -6.20 8.65
C THR A 33 10.09 -6.54 8.45
N ALA A 34 10.76 -5.95 7.46
CA ALA A 34 12.19 -6.12 7.23
C ALA A 34 13.05 -5.12 8.03
N LEU A 35 12.41 -4.22 8.79
CA LEU A 35 13.08 -3.21 9.61
C LEU A 35 12.93 -3.55 11.08
N GLU A 36 13.98 -3.27 11.85
CA GLU A 36 13.89 -3.25 13.31
C GLU A 36 12.87 -2.19 13.78
N PRO A 37 12.20 -2.37 14.93
CA PRO A 37 11.10 -1.48 15.36
C PRO A 37 11.46 0.01 15.35
N GLY A 38 12.64 0.37 15.85
CA GLY A 38 13.12 1.75 15.84
C GLY A 38 13.42 2.29 14.44
N ALA A 39 13.85 1.42 13.51
CA ALA A 39 14.05 1.80 12.12
C ALA A 39 12.71 1.99 11.39
N ALA A 40 11.72 1.12 11.63
CA ALA A 40 10.37 1.27 11.10
C ALA A 40 9.72 2.58 11.55
N ALA A 41 9.84 2.94 12.84
CA ALA A 41 9.34 4.20 13.36
C ALA A 41 9.98 5.42 12.68
N ARG A 42 11.31 5.40 12.50
CA ARG A 42 12.04 6.46 11.78
C ARG A 42 11.65 6.55 10.31
N GLU A 43 11.54 5.41 9.62
CA GLU A 43 11.11 5.34 8.21
C GLU A 43 9.75 6.02 8.01
N ILE A 44 8.78 5.73 8.88
CA ILE A 44 7.43 6.29 8.85
C ILE A 44 7.45 7.80 9.16
N ALA A 45 8.11 8.21 10.24
CA ALA A 45 8.09 9.61 10.68
C ALA A 45 8.86 10.53 9.72
N LEU A 46 10.04 10.11 9.27
CA LEU A 46 10.87 10.91 8.38
C LEU A 46 10.28 11.03 6.97
N SER A 47 9.56 10.01 6.48
CA SER A 47 8.86 10.11 5.19
C SER A 47 7.78 11.18 5.23
N LYS A 48 7.02 11.28 6.33
CA LYS A 48 6.02 12.33 6.54
C LYS A 48 6.68 13.70 6.52
N LEU A 49 7.66 13.91 7.41
CA LEU A 49 8.34 15.19 7.59
C LEU A 49 8.92 15.71 6.28
N ARG A 50 9.65 14.87 5.54
CA ARG A 50 10.28 15.29 4.27
C ARG A 50 9.27 15.67 3.20
N LEU A 51 8.15 14.96 3.12
CA LEU A 51 7.08 15.29 2.19
C LEU A 51 6.39 16.60 2.60
N GLU A 52 6.09 16.77 3.90
CA GLU A 52 5.46 18.00 4.40
C GLU A 52 6.34 19.24 4.18
N GLU A 53 7.66 19.12 4.41
CA GLU A 53 8.64 20.18 4.12
C GLU A 53 8.67 20.58 2.64
N ARG A 54 8.50 19.61 1.73
CA ARG A 54 8.58 19.83 0.28
C ARG A 54 7.26 20.29 -0.34
N LEU A 55 6.16 19.76 0.16
CA LEU A 55 4.82 20.05 -0.34
C LEU A 55 4.19 21.28 0.35
N GLY A 56 4.72 21.71 1.50
CA GLY A 56 4.21 22.86 2.25
C GLY A 56 2.81 22.63 2.85
N ARG A 57 2.40 21.37 3.00
CA ARG A 57 1.10 20.96 3.54
C ARG A 57 1.22 19.67 4.36
N GLU A 58 0.21 19.39 5.16
CA GLU A 58 0.10 18.13 5.89
C GLU A 58 0.00 16.94 4.91
N VAL A 59 0.70 15.85 5.24
CA VAL A 59 0.60 14.54 4.60
C VAL A 59 -0.27 13.66 5.49
N GLU A 60 -1.39 13.20 4.96
CA GLU A 60 -2.45 12.57 5.74
C GLU A 60 -2.45 11.05 5.64
N ALA A 61 -1.91 10.48 4.56
CA ALA A 61 -1.99 9.05 4.29
C ALA A 61 -0.62 8.38 4.16
N PHE A 62 -0.58 7.11 4.56
CA PHE A 62 0.57 6.24 4.39
C PHE A 62 0.20 4.97 3.62
N ALA A 63 0.97 4.60 2.60
CA ALA A 63 0.82 3.31 1.94
C ALA A 63 1.93 2.35 2.41
N PHE A 64 1.57 1.14 2.86
CA PHE A 64 2.57 0.13 3.20
C PHE A 64 3.24 -0.41 1.95
N VAL A 65 4.57 -0.42 1.92
CA VAL A 65 5.37 -1.04 0.85
C VAL A 65 5.03 -2.52 0.74
N LYS A 66 4.70 -2.96 -0.49
CA LYS A 66 4.08 -4.26 -0.83
C LYS A 66 2.72 -4.49 -0.17
N GLY A 67 2.56 -4.22 1.13
CA GLY A 67 1.28 -4.05 1.82
C GLY A 67 0.48 -5.32 2.09
N SER A 68 1.06 -6.52 1.89
CA SER A 68 0.39 -7.77 2.23
C SER A 68 0.46 -8.04 3.74
N ARG A 69 -0.29 -9.04 4.22
CA ARG A 69 -0.23 -9.48 5.63
C ARG A 69 1.16 -9.91 6.11
N ALA A 70 2.09 -10.21 5.19
CA ALA A 70 3.46 -10.56 5.51
C ALA A 70 4.40 -9.35 5.56
N ASP A 71 3.98 -8.18 5.07
CA ASP A 71 4.84 -7.01 4.86
C ASP A 71 4.73 -5.99 6.00
N PHE A 72 3.65 -6.04 6.79
CA PHE A 72 3.44 -5.20 7.97
C PHE A 72 2.81 -6.00 9.13
N ARG A 73 2.88 -5.45 10.34
CA ARG A 73 2.32 -6.02 11.56
C ARG A 73 1.39 -4.99 12.24
N PRO A 74 0.49 -5.40 13.16
CA PRO A 74 -0.39 -4.46 13.86
C PRO A 74 0.34 -3.30 14.52
N GLU A 75 1.53 -3.52 15.10
CA GLU A 75 2.34 -2.47 15.71
C GLU A 75 2.76 -1.38 14.70
N HIS A 76 2.95 -1.72 13.42
CA HIS A 76 3.28 -0.72 12.41
C HIS A 76 2.11 0.23 12.14
N ALA A 77 0.86 -0.25 12.23
CA ALA A 77 -0.30 0.62 12.11
C ALA A 77 -0.36 1.62 13.29
N SER A 78 0.00 1.18 14.50
CA SER A 78 0.14 2.07 15.65
C SER A 78 1.26 3.10 15.45
N LEU A 79 2.41 2.72 14.87
CA LEU A 79 3.48 3.66 14.54
C LEU A 79 3.04 4.72 13.52
N VAL A 80 2.27 4.32 12.49
CA VAL A 80 1.70 5.25 11.51
C VAL A 80 0.74 6.24 12.19
N GLN A 81 -0.12 5.76 13.09
CA GLN A 81 -0.99 6.63 13.86
C GLN A 81 -0.20 7.60 14.76
N GLN A 82 0.82 7.11 15.46
CA GLN A 82 1.68 7.92 16.35
C GLN A 82 2.49 8.97 15.59
N ALA A 83 2.86 8.69 14.34
CA ALA A 83 3.52 9.65 13.47
C ALA A 83 2.58 10.76 12.95
N GLY A 84 1.28 10.72 13.29
CA GLY A 84 0.32 11.76 12.94
C GLY A 84 -0.29 11.62 11.54
N TYR A 85 -0.27 10.42 10.96
CA TYR A 85 -1.10 10.15 9.77
C TYR A 85 -2.57 9.98 10.18
N LYS A 86 -3.49 10.25 9.25
CA LYS A 86 -4.95 10.11 9.45
C LYS A 86 -5.48 8.76 8.95
N LEU A 87 -4.80 8.15 7.98
CA LEU A 87 -5.15 6.83 7.45
C LEU A 87 -3.94 6.10 6.85
N ALA A 88 -4.07 4.80 6.63
CA ALA A 88 -3.06 4.01 5.95
C ALA A 88 -3.65 2.90 5.08
N PHE A 89 -2.98 2.60 3.97
CA PHE A 89 -3.41 1.67 2.95
C PHE A 89 -2.52 0.43 2.86
N THR A 90 -3.17 -0.72 2.79
CA THR A 90 -2.55 -2.02 2.51
C THR A 90 -2.71 -2.37 1.03
N SER A 91 -2.25 -3.56 0.63
CA SER A 91 -2.59 -4.19 -0.65
C SER A 91 -3.53 -5.40 -0.48
N ILE A 92 -4.14 -5.52 0.71
CA ILE A 92 -5.11 -6.57 1.00
C ILE A 92 -6.40 -6.23 0.27
N SER A 93 -6.87 -7.14 -0.57
CA SER A 93 -8.13 -7.00 -1.31
C SER A 93 -9.34 -6.90 -0.37
N GLY A 94 -10.28 -6.03 -0.71
CA GLY A 94 -11.59 -5.94 -0.06
C GLY A 94 -12.15 -4.52 0.02
N SER A 95 -13.47 -4.41 0.08
CA SER A 95 -14.18 -3.14 0.28
C SER A 95 -13.91 -2.56 1.67
N ASN A 96 -13.91 -1.24 1.82
CA ASN A 96 -13.87 -0.59 3.14
C ASN A 96 -15.26 -0.03 3.49
N GLY A 97 -15.66 -0.14 4.75
CA GLY A 97 -16.91 0.39 5.30
C GLY A 97 -16.65 1.20 6.58
N ALA A 98 -17.72 1.63 7.25
CA ALA A 98 -17.64 2.47 8.45
C ALA A 98 -16.78 1.87 9.58
N GLU A 99 -16.84 0.55 9.76
CA GLU A 99 -16.10 -0.20 10.79
C GLU A 99 -14.68 -0.60 10.34
N SER A 100 -14.23 -0.19 9.16
CA SER A 100 -12.89 -0.54 8.69
C SER A 100 -11.82 0.23 9.45
N ASP A 101 -10.75 -0.48 9.81
CA ASP A 101 -9.59 0.15 10.44
C ASP A 101 -8.93 1.13 9.47
N ARG A 102 -8.99 2.42 9.80
CA ARG A 102 -8.46 3.52 8.98
C ARG A 102 -6.95 3.42 8.77
N PHE A 103 -6.22 2.72 9.63
CA PHE A 103 -4.78 2.51 9.52
C PHE A 103 -4.41 1.18 8.84
N ARG A 104 -5.42 0.44 8.35
CA ARG A 104 -5.24 -0.81 7.58
C ARG A 104 -6.29 -0.93 6.47
N LEU A 105 -6.55 0.18 5.77
CA LEU A 105 -7.51 0.20 4.67
C LEU A 105 -7.11 -0.77 3.56
N ARG A 106 -8.10 -1.48 3.05
CA ARG A 106 -7.95 -2.47 1.98
C ARG A 106 -7.92 -1.79 0.61
N ARG A 107 -7.23 -2.40 -0.35
CA ARG A 107 -7.16 -1.93 -1.73
C ARG A 107 -7.14 -3.12 -2.68
N TYR A 108 -7.68 -2.90 -3.87
CA TYR A 108 -7.60 -3.85 -4.97
C TYR A 108 -6.42 -3.51 -5.88
N ASN A 109 -5.64 -4.52 -6.26
CA ASN A 109 -4.69 -4.36 -7.35
C ASN A 109 -5.45 -4.35 -8.68
N ILE A 110 -5.23 -3.31 -9.48
CA ILE A 110 -5.83 -3.24 -10.82
C ILE A 110 -4.80 -3.79 -11.81
N GLU A 111 -5.10 -4.96 -12.36
CA GLU A 111 -4.37 -5.54 -13.49
C GLU A 111 -5.21 -5.32 -14.77
N PRO A 112 -4.69 -5.60 -15.98
CA PRO A 112 -5.42 -5.35 -17.23
C PRO A 112 -6.52 -6.39 -17.46
N TYR A 113 -7.52 -6.40 -16.59
CA TYR A 113 -8.71 -7.23 -16.67
C TYR A 113 -9.80 -6.56 -17.53
N PRO A 114 -10.74 -7.34 -18.08
CA PRO A 114 -11.89 -6.79 -18.81
C PRO A 114 -12.70 -5.81 -17.96
N ALA A 115 -13.35 -4.82 -18.61
CA ALA A 115 -14.18 -3.82 -17.95
C ALA A 115 -15.22 -4.43 -16.98
N ARG A 116 -15.84 -5.54 -17.38
CA ARG A 116 -16.78 -6.29 -16.53
C ARG A 116 -16.15 -6.78 -15.22
N THR A 117 -14.89 -7.22 -15.24
CA THR A 117 -14.19 -7.64 -14.03
C THR A 117 -13.92 -6.44 -13.12
N PHE A 118 -13.55 -5.29 -13.70
CA PHE A 118 -13.38 -4.05 -12.95
C PHE A 118 -14.69 -3.60 -12.29
N GLU A 119 -15.82 -3.65 -13.01
CA GLU A 119 -17.16 -3.36 -12.47
C GLU A 119 -17.52 -4.27 -11.28
N LEU A 120 -17.23 -5.57 -11.38
CA LEU A 120 -17.47 -6.53 -10.30
C LEU A 120 -16.61 -6.24 -9.06
N VAL A 121 -15.36 -5.81 -9.25
CA VAL A 121 -14.48 -5.36 -8.15
C VAL A 121 -15.07 -4.13 -7.46
N LEU A 122 -15.55 -3.14 -8.23
CA LEU A 122 -16.19 -1.94 -7.68
C LEU A 122 -17.47 -2.25 -6.91
N GLN A 123 -18.21 -3.28 -7.32
CA GLN A 123 -19.43 -3.75 -6.65
C GLN A 123 -19.14 -4.61 -5.40
N GLY A 124 -17.87 -4.86 -5.06
CA GLY A 124 -17.48 -5.72 -3.93
C GLY A 124 -17.75 -7.21 -4.16
N ALA A 125 -18.14 -7.62 -5.37
CA ALA A 125 -18.42 -9.04 -5.69
C ALA A 125 -17.16 -9.93 -5.54
N CYS A 126 -15.98 -9.33 -5.60
CA CYS A 126 -14.70 -10.00 -5.36
C CYS A 126 -14.27 -10.03 -3.89
N ASP A 127 -15.03 -9.45 -2.95
CA ASP A 127 -14.70 -9.48 -1.51
C ASP A 127 -14.67 -10.92 -0.97
N LEU A 128 -15.54 -11.79 -1.49
CA LEU A 128 -15.57 -13.22 -1.14
C LEU A 128 -14.34 -13.99 -1.67
N ILE A 129 -13.69 -13.48 -2.72
CA ILE A 129 -12.44 -14.06 -3.24
C ILE A 129 -11.26 -13.70 -2.32
N ALA A 130 -11.36 -12.63 -1.53
CA ALA A 130 -10.33 -12.24 -0.54
C ALA A 130 -10.15 -13.28 0.59
N VAL A 131 -11.06 -14.25 0.73
CA VAL A 131 -10.87 -15.45 1.58
C VAL A 131 -9.64 -16.25 1.14
N LYS A 132 -9.29 -16.23 -0.16
CA LYS A 132 -8.06 -16.81 -0.70
C LYS A 132 -6.79 -16.05 -0.30
N ASP A 133 -6.90 -14.81 0.17
CA ASP A 133 -5.76 -13.98 0.61
C ASP A 133 -5.45 -14.15 2.11
N THR A 134 -6.01 -15.17 2.75
CA THR A 134 -5.54 -15.65 4.05
C THR A 134 -4.07 -16.09 3.98
N VAL A 135 -3.39 -16.12 5.12
CA VAL A 135 -1.95 -16.51 5.20
C VAL A 135 -1.74 -17.86 4.49
N LEU A 136 -2.63 -18.82 4.71
CA LEU A 136 -2.61 -20.12 4.07
C LEU A 136 -2.74 -20.04 2.53
N GLY A 137 -3.63 -19.20 2.01
CA GLY A 137 -3.83 -19.06 0.58
C GLY A 137 -2.70 -18.31 -0.14
N THR A 138 -2.03 -17.38 0.55
CA THR A 138 -0.79 -16.75 0.04
C THR A 138 0.35 -17.77 -0.06
N TYR A 139 0.55 -18.61 0.97
CA TYR A 139 1.55 -19.68 0.93
C TYR A 139 1.21 -20.75 -0.12
N ALA A 140 -0.06 -21.16 -0.21
CA ALA A 140 -0.52 -22.10 -1.22
C ALA A 140 -0.33 -21.57 -2.64
N ARG A 141 -0.63 -20.29 -2.90
CA ARG A 141 -0.40 -19.64 -4.21
C ARG A 141 1.09 -19.56 -4.54
N ARG A 142 1.96 -19.23 -3.58
CA ARG A 142 3.42 -19.23 -3.78
C ARG A 142 3.96 -20.63 -4.07
N ALA A 143 3.51 -21.64 -3.34
CA ALA A 143 3.90 -23.03 -3.57
C ALA A 143 3.40 -23.54 -4.93
N LEU A 144 2.15 -23.22 -5.30
CA LEU A 144 1.57 -23.58 -6.59
C LEU A 144 2.30 -22.91 -7.75
N ASN A 145 2.62 -21.62 -7.66
CA ASN A 145 3.38 -20.90 -8.68
C ASN A 145 4.82 -21.42 -8.82
N ALA A 146 5.44 -21.85 -7.73
CA ALA A 146 6.75 -22.50 -7.76
C ALA A 146 6.68 -23.88 -8.43
N ALA A 147 5.64 -24.68 -8.15
CA ALA A 147 5.43 -25.99 -8.76
C ALA A 147 5.07 -25.93 -10.25
N LEU A 148 4.34 -24.90 -10.68
CA LEU A 148 3.93 -24.70 -12.07
C LEU A 148 4.95 -23.91 -12.90
N GLY A 149 6.07 -23.49 -12.31
CA GLY A 149 7.13 -22.74 -13.01
C GLY A 149 6.71 -21.34 -13.47
N THR A 150 5.61 -20.79 -12.95
CA THR A 150 5.07 -19.46 -13.30
C THR A 150 5.55 -18.35 -12.37
N ALA A 151 6.47 -18.65 -11.45
CA ALA A 151 7.16 -17.63 -10.67
C ALA A 151 8.01 -16.77 -11.60
N THR A 152 7.57 -15.55 -11.87
CA THR A 152 8.39 -14.52 -12.52
C THR A 152 9.63 -14.28 -11.67
N ARG A 153 10.81 -14.39 -12.29
CA ARG A 153 12.10 -14.02 -11.70
C ARG A 153 12.15 -12.53 -11.35
#